data_AF-A0A9E0ACY5-F1
#
_entry.id   AF-A0A9E0ACY5-F1
#
_cell.length_a   1.000
_cell.length_b   1.000
_cell.length_c   1.000
_cell.angle_alpha   90.00
_cell.angle_beta   90.00
_cell.angle_gamma   90.00
#
_symmetry.space_group_name_H-M   'P 1'
#
loop_
_entity.id
_entity.type
_entity.pdbx_description
1 polymer ?
#
loop_
_entity_poly.entity_id
_entity_poly.type
_entity_poly.pdbx_seq_one_letter_code
_entity_poly.pdbx_strand_id
1 'polypeptide(L)'
;MNTLTDTLIPGNHGKIFGTNAIKDLDLLEIKTALMELDGIKDVLLNTDIFPREFTVHTSKMVTISDIQHRVKRVGFHAVPKELFTL
;
A
#
# COMPACT_ATOMS: atom_id res chain seq x y z
N MET A 1 19.27 10.71 -4.49
CA MET A 1 19.63 9.77 -5.57
C MET A 1 18.34 9.24 -6.18
N ASN A 2 18.22 9.24 -7.53
CA ASN A 2 17.11 8.82 -8.41
C ASN A 2 15.68 8.75 -7.84
N THR A 3 14.89 9.80 -8.07
CA THR A 3 13.53 10.03 -7.52
C THR A 3 12.40 9.71 -8.51
N LEU A 4 12.54 8.67 -9.33
CA LEU A 4 11.52 8.32 -10.36
C LEU A 4 10.61 7.15 -9.96
N THR A 5 10.92 6.43 -8.88
CA THR A 5 10.16 5.25 -8.43
C THR A 5 9.25 5.49 -7.21
N ASP A 6 9.26 6.69 -6.64
CA ASP A 6 8.63 7.01 -5.35
C ASP A 6 7.14 7.41 -5.45
N THR A 7 6.52 7.28 -6.63
CA THR A 7 5.15 7.74 -6.87
C THR A 7 4.31 6.65 -7.53
N LEU A 8 3.13 6.36 -6.96
CA LEU A 8 2.11 5.52 -7.57
C LEU A 8 1.36 6.33 -8.62
N ILE A 9 1.38 5.82 -9.85
CA ILE A 9 0.69 6.43 -10.99
C ILE A 9 -0.74 5.87 -11.03
N PRO A 10 -1.75 6.74 -11.16
CA PRO A 10 -3.13 6.29 -11.29
C PRO A 10 -3.33 5.46 -12.56
N GLY A 11 -4.06 4.36 -12.44
CA GLY A 11 -4.27 3.40 -13.53
C GLY A 11 -4.85 2.09 -13.03
N ASN A 12 -4.87 1.07 -13.91
CA ASN A 12 -5.38 -0.26 -13.54
C ASN A 12 -4.33 -1.14 -12.84
N HIS A 13 -3.07 -0.71 -12.79
CA HIS A 13 -1.99 -1.42 -12.12
C HIS A 13 -1.88 -0.91 -10.68
N GLY A 14 -2.35 -1.72 -9.73
CA GLY A 14 -2.14 -1.45 -8.31
C GLY A 14 -0.70 -1.75 -7.89
N LYS A 15 -0.25 -1.15 -6.80
CA LYS A 15 1.06 -1.45 -6.21
C LYS A 15 0.87 -2.37 -5.01
N ILE A 16 1.59 -3.47 -4.98
CA ILE A 16 1.55 -4.45 -3.88
C ILE A 16 2.50 -4.00 -2.78
N PHE A 17 2.04 -4.08 -1.53
CA PHE A 17 2.81 -3.81 -0.33
C PHE A 17 2.74 -5.00 0.61
N GLY A 18 3.90 -5.42 1.10
CA GLY A 18 3.99 -6.33 2.24
C GLY A 18 3.84 -5.57 3.56
N THR A 19 3.23 -6.22 4.54
CA THR A 19 3.09 -5.67 5.90
C THR A 19 3.43 -6.68 6.97
N ASN A 20 3.78 -6.17 8.16
CA ASN A 20 3.97 -6.97 9.37
C ASN A 20 2.66 -7.20 10.16
N ALA A 21 1.51 -6.76 9.63
CA ALA A 21 0.20 -7.07 10.21
C ALA A 21 -0.09 -8.58 10.16
N ILE A 22 -0.59 -9.13 11.28
CA ILE A 22 -0.84 -10.58 11.42
C ILE A 22 -2.34 -10.89 11.51
N LYS A 23 -3.15 -9.97 12.04
CA LYS A 23 -4.61 -10.18 12.17
C LYS A 23 -5.36 -9.54 11.01
N ASP A 24 -6.56 -10.05 10.72
CA ASP A 24 -7.42 -9.46 9.69
C ASP A 24 -7.85 -8.04 10.07
N LEU A 25 -8.08 -7.82 11.37
CA LEU A 25 -8.45 -6.51 11.92
C LEU A 25 -7.34 -5.48 11.67
N ASP A 26 -6.07 -5.85 11.85
CA ASP A 26 -4.92 -4.99 11.61
C ASP A 26 -4.88 -4.51 10.15
N LEU A 27 -5.15 -5.42 9.19
CA LEU A 27 -5.23 -5.08 7.77
C LEU A 27 -6.44 -4.20 7.44
N LEU A 28 -7.55 -4.40 8.13
CA LEU A 28 -8.72 -3.55 7.97
C LEU A 28 -8.45 -2.12 8.47
N GLU A 29 -7.70 -1.97 9.56
CA GLU A 29 -7.23 -0.65 10.04
C GLU A 29 -6.31 0.01 9.03
N ILE A 30 -5.34 -0.72 8.47
CA ILE A 30 -4.46 -0.23 7.41
C ILE A 30 -5.29 0.23 6.20
N LYS A 31 -6.23 -0.60 5.74
CA LYS A 31 -7.13 -0.26 4.63
C LYS A 31 -7.91 1.03 4.92
N THR A 32 -8.54 1.11 6.08
CA THR A 32 -9.35 2.27 6.47
C THR A 32 -8.49 3.54 6.49
N ALA A 33 -7.31 3.47 7.11
CA ALA A 33 -6.39 4.60 7.17
C ALA A 33 -5.90 5.05 5.78
N LEU A 34 -5.63 4.12 4.86
CA LEU A 34 -5.22 4.43 3.49
C LEU A 34 -6.35 5.01 2.65
N MET A 35 -7.59 4.52 2.81
CA MET A 35 -8.77 5.05 2.11
C MET A 35 -9.08 6.51 2.48
N GLU A 36 -8.59 7.02 3.61
CA GLU A 36 -8.69 8.44 3.99
C GLU A 36 -7.71 9.36 3.24
N LEU A 37 -6.71 8.82 2.54
CA LEU A 37 -5.77 9.63 1.75
C LEU A 37 -6.42 10.09 0.44
N ASP A 38 -6.30 11.39 0.12
CA ASP A 38 -6.72 11.91 -1.17
C ASP A 38 -5.89 11.26 -2.29
N GLY A 39 -6.58 10.67 -3.27
CA GLY A 39 -5.95 9.98 -4.39
C GLY A 39 -5.88 8.46 -4.27
N ILE A 40 -6.29 7.86 -3.15
CA ILE A 40 -6.51 6.41 -3.07
C ILE A 40 -7.90 6.07 -3.61
N LYS A 41 -7.97 5.10 -4.52
CA LYS A 41 -9.22 4.62 -5.13
C LYS A 41 -9.74 3.38 -4.41
N ASP A 42 -8.85 2.42 -4.18
CA ASP A 42 -9.18 1.16 -3.54
C ASP A 42 -7.94 0.52 -2.90
N VAL A 43 -8.19 -0.32 -1.90
CA VAL A 43 -7.18 -1.13 -1.24
C VAL A 43 -7.70 -2.56 -1.13
N LEU A 44 -7.03 -3.47 -1.82
CA LEU A 44 -7.34 -4.90 -1.82
C LEU A 44 -6.45 -5.60 -0.79
N LEU A 45 -7.05 -6.33 0.13
CA LEU A 45 -6.33 -7.07 1.17
C LEU A 45 -6.12 -8.50 0.71
N ASN A 46 -4.90 -9.03 0.87
CA ASN A 46 -4.58 -10.42 0.63
C ASN A 46 -4.19 -11.09 1.95
N THR A 47 -5.12 -11.88 2.48
CA THR A 47 -4.98 -12.62 3.75
C THR A 47 -4.56 -14.07 3.56
N ASP A 48 -4.53 -14.57 2.32
CA ASP A 48 -4.28 -15.97 2.01
C ASP A 48 -2.78 -16.32 1.99
N ILE A 49 -1.91 -15.29 1.98
CA ILE A 49 -0.45 -15.43 1.93
C ILE A 49 0.22 -14.84 3.17
N PHE A 50 1.36 -15.42 3.55
CA PHE A 50 2.22 -14.91 4.63
C PHE A 50 3.64 -14.66 4.12
N PRO A 51 4.25 -13.48 4.41
CA PRO A 51 3.68 -12.33 5.10
C PRO A 51 2.47 -11.73 4.35
N ARG A 52 1.56 -11.10 5.10
CA ARG A 52 0.31 -10.59 4.54
C ARG A 52 0.57 -9.38 3.64
N GLU A 53 -0.27 -9.23 2.62
CA GLU A 53 -0.08 -8.21 1.59
C GLU A 53 -1.35 -7.41 1.35
N PHE A 54 -1.18 -6.20 0.83
CA PHE A 54 -2.28 -5.39 0.33
C PHE A 54 -1.87 -4.70 -0.96
N THR A 55 -2.83 -4.50 -1.86
CA THR A 55 -2.64 -3.82 -3.14
C THR A 55 -3.35 -2.48 -3.08
N VAL A 56 -2.62 -1.41 -3.38
CA VAL A 56 -3.17 -0.06 -3.40
C VAL A 56 -3.39 0.36 -4.85
N HIS A 57 -4.62 0.79 -5.14
CA HIS A 57 -4.98 1.42 -6.40
C HIS A 57 -5.20 2.91 -6.17
N THR A 58 -4.59 3.75 -7.00
CA THR A 58 -4.69 5.21 -6.88
C THR A 58 -5.52 5.80 -8.02
N SER A 59 -6.31 6.83 -7.71
CA SER A 59 -7.02 7.67 -8.68
C SER A 59 -6.22 8.92 -9.05
N LYS A 60 -5.24 9.30 -8.23
CA LYS A 60 -4.29 10.39 -8.46
C LYS A 60 -2.86 9.91 -8.21
N MET A 61 -1.87 10.76 -8.50
CA MET A 61 -0.50 10.50 -8.08
C MET A 61 -0.40 10.59 -6.56
N VAL A 62 0.08 9.52 -5.93
CA VAL A 62 0.32 9.46 -4.48
C VAL A 62 1.72 8.91 -4.26
N THR A 63 2.50 9.48 -3.33
CA THR A 63 3.85 8.98 -3.10
C THR A 63 3.84 7.69 -2.30
N ILE A 64 4.82 6.81 -2.54
CA ILE A 64 5.05 5.61 -1.73
C ILE A 64 5.28 6.04 -0.29
N SER A 65 6.05 7.11 -0.09
CA SER A 65 6.32 7.70 1.21
C SER A 65 5.03 8.08 1.99
N ASP A 66 4.02 8.64 1.32
CA ASP A 66 2.73 8.98 1.96
C ASP A 66 2.00 7.74 2.46
N ILE A 67 1.98 6.68 1.64
CA ILE A 67 1.39 5.38 2.00
C ILE A 67 2.14 4.80 3.19
N GLN A 68 3.47 4.72 3.11
CA GLN A 68 4.30 4.15 4.19
C GLN A 68 4.14 4.93 5.50
N HIS A 69 4.13 6.27 5.43
CA HIS A 69 3.92 7.11 6.60
C HIS A 69 2.52 6.90 7.18
N ARG A 70 1.48 6.78 6.34
CA ARG A 70 0.12 6.54 6.80
C ARG A 70 -0.02 5.17 7.48
N VAL A 71 0.58 4.13 6.92
CA VAL A 71 0.61 2.79 7.54
C VAL A 71 1.42 2.81 8.85
N LYS A 72 2.51 3.57 8.90
CA LYS A 72 3.29 3.76 10.14
C LYS A 72 2.49 4.42 11.26
N ARG A 73 1.59 5.36 10.92
CA ARG A 73 0.72 6.01 11.91
C ARG A 73 -0.30 5.08 12.56
N VAL A 74 -0.68 3.99 11.88
CA VAL A 74 -1.52 2.93 12.48
C VAL A 74 -0.71 1.83 13.18
N GLY A 75 0.61 2.00 13.29
CA GLY A 75 1.48 1.08 14.04
C GLY A 75 2.11 -0.05 13.22
N PHE A 76 1.93 -0.04 11.89
CA PHE A 76 2.42 -1.09 11.01
C PHE A 76 3.49 -0.56 10.03
N HIS A 77 4.19 -1.48 9.37
CA HIS A 77 5.11 -1.13 8.29
C HIS A 77 4.52 -1.59 6.96
N ALA A 78 4.71 -0.75 5.93
CA ALA A 78 4.42 -1.08 4.55
C ALA A 78 5.72 -1.07 3.75
N VAL A 79 6.01 -2.18 3.08
CA VAL A 79 7.18 -2.30 2.20
C VAL A 79 6.66 -2.55 0.79
N PRO A 80 6.92 -1.64 -0.18
CA PRO A 80 6.50 -1.86 -1.55
C PRO A 80 7.19 -3.10 -2.11
N LYS A 81 6.43 -4.03 -2.68
CA LYS A 81 7.00 -5.11 -3.50
C LYS A 81 7.16 -4.55 -4.90
N GLU A 82 8.37 -4.62 -5.43
CA GLU A 82 8.56 -4.35 -6.84
C GLU A 82 7.93 -5.48 -7.65
N LEU A 83 7.19 -5.11 -8.69
CA LEU A 83 6.84 -6.05 -9.74
C LEU A 83 8.15 -6.33 -10.48
N PHE A 84 8.85 -7.40 -10.10
CA PHE A 84 9.88 -7.97 -10.96
C PHE A 84 9.19 -8.51 -12.21
N THR A 85 9.08 -7.67 -13.23
CA THR A 85 8.88 -8.16 -14.59
C THR A 85 10.27 -8.54 -15.11
N LEU A 86 10.51 -9.86 -15.18
CA LEU A 86 11.73 -10.45 -15.76
C LEU A 86 11.84 -10.12 -17.25
#